data_AF-A0AAE3NAP1-F1
#
_entry.id   AF-A0AAE3NAP1-F1
#
_cell.length_a   1.000
_cell.length_b   1.000
_cell.length_c   1.000
_cell.angle_alpha   90.00
_cell.angle_beta   90.00
_cell.angle_gamma   90.00
#
_symmetry.space_group_name_H-M   'P 1'
#
loop_
_entity.id
_entity.type
_entity.pdbx_description
1 polymer ?
#
loop_
_entity_poly.entity_id
_entity_poly.type
_entity_poly.pdbx_seq_one_letter_code
_entity_poly.pdbx_strand_id
1 'polypeptide(L)'
;MTAIIENSESQKRQYVDAESVFDELRRVRQAATQTRGGMIWREISGGRYLIRTSPKGAHKSLGPDSAETRKIFEQFTARKGEVAQRLSIIEKAAEEQRRLNRALRVGRVPSIVVRVLNALDAAGLSAHFTVVGTRALYAYESACGVRFMPQAMATRDIDLPLDTRKHLAFLSRMKEADASFLGLLRKVDNTFVRLEERKETARNAEGFEVDVIRRVARDGDPHPLRLSDQEDDIWAVQATTGARILAAPAFDQMVVGTNGEMAMMHTMHPLHFVETKRMLASLPARDPLKSSKDRLQADLVEALVRSHMPQYATELPDRR
;
A
#
# COMPACT_ATOMS: atom_id res chain seq x y z
N MET A 1 -8.03 -28.55 -17.45
CA MET A 1 -6.62 -28.19 -17.18
C MET A 1 -6.61 -27.19 -16.04
N THR A 2 -5.89 -27.48 -14.96
CA THR A 2 -5.83 -26.64 -13.75
C THR A 2 -5.16 -25.30 -14.08
N ALA A 3 -5.90 -24.20 -13.95
CA ALA A 3 -5.42 -22.86 -14.29
C ALA A 3 -4.59 -22.18 -13.15
N ILE A 4 -4.23 -22.98 -12.15
CA ILE A 4 -3.48 -22.63 -10.95
C ILE A 4 -2.25 -23.55 -10.91
N ILE A 5 -1.07 -22.97 -10.69
CA ILE A 5 0.22 -23.65 -10.59
C ILE A 5 0.72 -23.52 -9.15
N GLU A 6 1.01 -24.64 -8.50
CA GLU A 6 1.62 -24.66 -7.16
C GLU A 6 3.03 -24.08 -7.17
N ASN A 7 3.36 -23.24 -6.17
CA ASN A 7 4.76 -22.95 -5.89
C ASN A 7 5.44 -24.18 -5.28
N SER A 8 6.76 -24.28 -5.47
CA SER A 8 7.55 -25.34 -4.83
C SER A 8 7.58 -25.18 -3.30
N GLU A 9 7.86 -26.26 -2.59
CA GLU A 9 8.04 -26.23 -1.13
C GLU A 9 9.15 -25.26 -0.69
N SER A 10 10.21 -25.12 -1.48
CA SER A 10 11.27 -24.13 -1.23
C SER A 10 10.77 -22.69 -1.36
N GLN A 11 9.87 -22.42 -2.31
CA GLN A 11 9.26 -21.10 -2.48
C GLN A 11 8.29 -20.79 -1.35
N LYS A 12 7.44 -21.75 -0.96
CA LYS A 12 6.49 -21.60 0.15
C LYS A 12 7.21 -21.35 1.48
N ARG A 13 8.24 -22.14 1.78
CA ARG A 13 9.07 -21.95 2.99
C ARG A 13 9.72 -20.58 3.02
N GLN A 14 10.39 -20.21 1.92
CA GLN A 14 11.04 -18.91 1.82
C GLN A 14 10.04 -17.75 1.98
N TYR A 15 8.83 -17.88 1.43
CA TYR A 15 7.79 -16.87 1.61
C TYR A 15 7.43 -16.69 3.09
N VAL A 16 7.21 -17.77 3.84
CA VAL A 16 6.89 -17.74 5.28
C VAL A 16 8.04 -17.14 6.10
N ASP A 17 9.28 -17.53 5.80
CA ASP A 17 10.47 -16.97 6.46
C ASP A 17 10.60 -15.46 6.20
N ALA A 18 10.34 -15.04 4.96
CA ALA A 18 10.37 -13.63 4.57
C ALA A 18 9.24 -12.81 5.20
N GLU A 19 8.05 -13.39 5.37
CA GLU A 19 6.88 -12.74 6.00
C GLU A 19 7.17 -12.35 7.44
N SER A 20 7.79 -13.24 8.22
CA SER A 20 8.17 -12.96 9.60
C SER A 20 9.12 -11.77 9.72
N VAL A 21 10.11 -11.68 8.82
CA VAL A 21 11.06 -10.55 8.78
C VAL A 21 10.39 -9.27 8.29
N PHE A 22 9.49 -9.38 7.32
CA PHE A 22 8.76 -8.26 6.74
C PHE A 22 7.82 -7.59 7.76
N ASP A 23 7.06 -8.38 8.52
CA ASP A 23 6.17 -7.85 9.56
C ASP A 23 6.95 -7.11 10.65
N GLU A 24 8.08 -7.68 11.08
CA GLU A 24 8.95 -7.04 12.04
C GLU A 24 9.58 -5.76 11.48
N LEU A 25 10.01 -5.75 10.21
CA LEU A 25 10.52 -4.56 9.54
C LEU A 25 9.47 -3.44 9.52
N ARG A 26 8.22 -3.75 9.19
CA ARG A 26 7.11 -2.78 9.18
C ARG A 26 6.87 -2.20 10.57
N ARG A 27 6.78 -3.07 11.59
CA ARG A 27 6.58 -2.67 12.98
C ARG A 27 7.69 -1.76 13.48
N VAL A 28 8.95 -2.11 13.21
CA VAL A 28 10.12 -1.33 13.64
C VAL A 28 10.23 -0.01 12.88
N ARG A 29 9.91 0.02 11.57
CA ARG A 29 9.80 1.28 10.81
C ARG A 29 8.74 2.20 11.39
N GLN A 30 7.56 1.67 11.74
CA GLN A 30 6.52 2.45 12.40
C GLN A 30 7.01 3.01 13.74
N ALA A 31 7.67 2.20 14.58
CA ALA A 31 8.26 2.68 15.83
C ALA A 31 9.33 3.78 15.58
N ALA A 32 10.13 3.65 14.53
CA ALA A 32 11.13 4.65 14.16
C ALA A 32 10.49 5.99 13.80
N THR A 33 9.32 5.99 13.13
CA THR A 33 8.58 7.23 12.84
C THR A 33 8.18 8.00 14.10
N GLN A 34 7.82 7.30 15.18
CA GLN A 34 7.46 7.91 16.48
C GLN A 34 8.65 8.55 17.18
N THR A 35 9.87 8.08 16.89
CA THR A 35 11.12 8.63 17.46
C THR A 35 11.81 9.68 16.57
N ARG A 36 11.16 10.12 15.48
CA ARG A 36 11.73 11.11 14.56
C ARG A 36 12.00 12.45 15.23
N GLY A 37 13.05 13.12 14.74
CA GLY A 37 13.54 14.36 15.32
C GLY A 37 14.47 14.09 16.51
N GLY A 38 14.57 15.04 17.43
CA GLY A 38 15.44 14.95 18.60
C GLY A 38 14.85 15.62 19.82
N MET A 39 15.56 15.49 20.94
CA MET A 39 15.36 16.31 22.11
C MET A 39 16.74 16.84 22.52
N ILE A 40 16.82 18.12 22.86
CA ILE A 40 18.04 18.77 23.30
C ILE A 40 17.74 19.64 24.51
N TRP A 41 18.71 19.78 25.40
CA TRP A 41 18.68 20.81 26.44
C TRP A 41 19.24 22.09 25.86
N ARG A 42 18.55 23.21 26.06
CA ARG A 42 18.99 24.54 25.61
C ARG A 42 18.91 25.55 26.75
N GLU A 43 19.96 26.35 26.89
CA GLU A 43 19.97 27.49 27.82
C GLU A 43 19.33 28.71 27.16
N ILE A 44 18.38 29.34 27.85
CA ILE A 44 17.63 30.52 27.40
C ILE A 44 17.44 31.44 28.61
N SER A 45 17.98 32.66 28.54
CA SER A 45 17.81 33.71 29.55
C SER A 45 18.06 33.25 31.00
N GLY A 46 19.12 32.47 31.23
CA GLY A 46 19.50 31.97 32.57
C GLY A 46 18.76 30.72 33.05
N GLY A 47 17.82 30.18 32.26
CA GLY A 47 17.16 28.89 32.53
C GLY A 47 17.54 27.81 31.51
N ARG A 48 17.52 26.54 31.93
CA ARG A 48 17.73 25.38 31.06
C ARG A 48 16.39 24.75 30.71
N TYR A 49 16.13 24.52 29.42
CA TYR A 49 14.85 24.03 28.90
C TYR A 49 15.03 22.81 28.02
N LEU A 50 14.09 21.87 28.11
CA LEU A 50 14.03 20.73 27.20
C LEU A 50 13.30 21.13 25.92
N ILE A 51 13.97 20.97 24.77
CA ILE A 51 13.43 21.33 23.46
C ILE A 51 13.27 20.08 22.61
N ARG A 52 12.06 19.82 22.11
CA ARG A 52 11.81 18.86 21.03
C ARG A 52 12.20 19.50 19.70
N THR A 53 13.00 18.80 18.91
CA THR A 53 13.32 19.18 17.53
C THR A 53 12.59 18.26 16.55
N SER A 54 11.97 18.84 15.54
CA SER A 54 11.37 18.08 14.43
C SER A 54 12.44 17.76 13.37
N PRO A 55 12.21 16.76 12.49
CA PRO A 55 13.08 16.52 11.34
C PRO A 55 13.25 17.73 10.40
N LYS A 56 12.25 18.63 10.35
CA LYS A 56 12.26 19.85 9.53
C LYS A 56 12.86 21.05 10.28
N GLY A 57 13.48 20.85 11.45
CA GLY A 57 14.15 21.91 12.22
C GLY A 57 13.25 22.75 13.13
N ALA A 58 11.93 22.55 13.13
CA ALA A 58 11.05 23.22 14.09
C ALA A 58 11.39 22.82 15.54
N HIS A 59 11.39 23.80 16.44
CA HIS A 59 11.67 23.64 17.88
C HIS A 59 10.39 23.86 18.70
N LYS A 60 10.14 22.99 19.68
CA LYS A 60 9.06 23.14 20.65
C LYS A 60 9.62 22.93 22.06
N SER A 61 9.45 23.92 22.93
CA SER A 61 9.80 23.75 24.35
C SER A 61 8.85 22.77 25.02
N LEU A 62 9.39 21.86 25.83
CA LEU A 62 8.66 20.92 26.67
C LEU A 62 8.64 21.34 28.14
N GLY A 63 9.37 22.40 28.50
CA GLY A 63 9.44 22.95 29.85
C GLY A 63 10.86 23.15 30.37
N PRO A 64 11.01 23.77 31.56
CA PRO A 64 12.30 23.93 32.23
C PRO A 64 12.86 22.59 32.70
N ASP A 65 14.14 22.59 33.09
CA ASP A 65 14.82 21.44 33.68
C ASP A 65 14.19 21.08 35.05
N SER A 66 13.49 19.95 35.07
CA SER A 66 12.78 19.39 36.21
C SER A 66 12.92 17.86 36.21
N ALA A 67 12.50 17.20 37.30
CA ALA A 67 12.50 15.74 37.37
C ALA A 67 11.66 15.10 36.24
N GLU A 68 10.53 15.71 35.90
CA GLU A 68 9.64 15.26 34.84
C GLU A 68 10.30 15.39 33.46
N THR A 69 10.91 16.54 33.13
CA THR A 69 11.52 16.76 31.82
C THR A 69 12.81 15.94 31.64
N ARG A 70 13.59 15.70 32.69
CA ARG A 70 14.72 14.74 32.67
C ARG A 70 14.25 13.33 32.34
N LYS A 71 13.19 12.84 32.98
CA LYS A 71 12.60 11.53 32.71
C LYS A 71 12.13 11.40 31.26
N ILE A 72 11.47 12.44 30.72
CA ILE A 72 11.04 12.49 29.32
C ILE A 72 12.25 12.37 28.37
N PHE A 73 13.32 13.11 28.64
CA PHE A 73 14.54 13.09 27.83
C PHE A 73 15.23 11.73 27.85
N GLU A 74 15.39 11.13 29.04
CA GLU A 74 16.01 9.81 29.22
C GLU A 74 15.23 8.72 28.49
N GLN A 75 13.90 8.67 28.69
CA GLN A 75 13.02 7.71 28.01
C GLN A 75 13.07 7.87 26.49
N PHE A 76 13.02 9.10 25.99
CA PHE A 76 13.11 9.36 24.55
C PHE A 76 14.45 8.91 23.97
N THR A 77 15.55 9.22 24.65
CA THR A 77 16.91 8.90 24.18
C THR A 77 17.14 7.39 24.17
N ALA A 78 16.77 6.70 25.26
CA ALA A 78 16.85 5.25 25.36
C ALA A 78 16.01 4.58 24.25
N ARG A 79 14.74 4.97 24.12
CA ARG A 79 13.84 4.42 23.11
C ARG A 79 14.33 4.65 21.69
N LYS A 80 14.85 5.84 21.39
CA LYS A 80 15.41 6.16 20.07
C LYS A 80 16.64 5.31 19.75
N GLY A 81 17.52 5.10 20.73
CA GLY A 81 18.69 4.22 20.59
C GLY A 81 18.28 2.77 20.30
N GLU A 82 17.37 2.20 21.09
CA GLU A 82 16.85 0.84 20.91
C GLU A 82 16.22 0.64 19.53
N VAL A 83 15.34 1.57 19.13
CA VAL A 83 14.63 1.48 17.84
C VAL A 83 15.60 1.63 16.67
N ALA A 84 16.58 2.53 16.76
CA ALA A 84 17.60 2.70 15.71
C ALA A 84 18.47 1.44 15.55
N GLN A 85 18.90 0.84 16.67
CA GLN A 85 19.67 -0.40 16.64
C GLN A 85 18.84 -1.55 16.04
N ARG A 86 17.59 -1.71 16.49
CA ARG A 86 16.69 -2.76 15.99
C ARG A 86 16.37 -2.58 14.50
N LEU A 87 16.17 -1.34 14.06
CA LEU A 87 15.95 -1.01 12.65
C LEU A 87 17.14 -1.44 11.79
N SER A 88 18.37 -1.11 12.22
CA SER A 88 19.58 -1.51 11.48
C SER A 88 19.74 -3.04 11.36
N ILE A 89 19.38 -3.78 12.40
CA ILE A 89 19.44 -5.26 12.39
C ILE A 89 18.38 -5.82 11.43
N ILE A 90 17.12 -5.40 11.56
CA ILE A 90 16.03 -5.97 10.75
C ILE A 90 16.14 -5.57 9.27
N GLU A 91 16.71 -4.40 8.96
CA GLU A 91 16.97 -4.00 7.56
C GLU A 91 17.99 -4.92 6.88
N LYS A 92 19.02 -5.39 7.60
CA LYS A 92 19.97 -6.38 7.08
C LYS A 92 19.29 -7.72 6.82
N ALA A 93 18.50 -8.21 7.77
CA ALA A 93 17.73 -9.44 7.60
C ALA A 93 16.75 -9.34 6.42
N ALA A 94 16.06 -8.21 6.27
CA ALA A 94 15.15 -7.98 5.15
C ALA A 94 15.86 -7.97 3.79
N GLU A 95 17.08 -7.43 3.72
CA GLU A 95 17.90 -7.47 2.51
C GLU A 95 18.34 -8.90 2.16
N GLU A 96 18.63 -9.75 3.15
CA GLU A 96 18.88 -11.18 2.94
C GLU A 96 17.63 -11.88 2.38
N GLN A 97 16.47 -11.67 3.00
CA GLN A 97 15.19 -12.21 2.51
C GLN A 97 14.88 -11.74 1.09
N ARG A 98 15.14 -10.46 0.76
CA ARG A 98 14.98 -9.94 -0.59
C ARG A 98 15.82 -10.70 -1.62
N ARG A 99 17.09 -11.01 -1.29
CA ARG A 99 17.99 -11.75 -2.19
C ARG A 99 17.52 -13.19 -2.39
N LEU A 100 17.11 -13.86 -1.32
CA LEU A 100 16.58 -15.22 -1.37
C LEU A 100 15.25 -15.27 -2.15
N ASN A 101 14.35 -14.33 -1.90
CA ASN A 101 13.11 -14.17 -2.64
C ASN A 101 13.33 -14.05 -4.15
N ARG A 102 14.32 -13.25 -4.55
CA ARG A 102 14.72 -13.11 -5.96
C ARG A 102 15.30 -14.41 -6.52
N ALA A 103 16.20 -15.05 -5.79
CA ALA A 103 16.88 -16.27 -6.23
C ALA A 103 15.91 -17.45 -6.44
N LEU A 104 14.99 -17.64 -5.49
CA LEU A 104 13.97 -18.68 -5.53
C LEU A 104 12.74 -18.29 -6.36
N ARG A 105 12.71 -17.05 -6.88
CA ARG A 105 11.60 -16.48 -7.65
C ARG A 105 10.28 -16.59 -6.90
N VAL A 106 10.29 -16.28 -5.60
CA VAL A 106 9.14 -16.49 -4.69
C VAL A 106 7.89 -15.78 -5.19
N GLY A 107 8.04 -14.52 -5.62
CA GLY A 107 6.96 -13.76 -6.23
C GLY A 107 7.30 -13.24 -7.62
N ARG A 108 6.29 -12.64 -8.23
CA ARG A 108 6.34 -12.16 -9.62
C ARG A 108 5.61 -10.84 -9.84
N VAL A 109 5.34 -10.10 -8.76
CA VAL A 109 4.76 -8.77 -8.88
C VAL A 109 5.76 -7.87 -9.61
N PRO A 110 5.35 -7.05 -10.59
CA PRO A 110 6.28 -6.12 -11.23
C PRO A 110 6.92 -5.21 -10.18
N SER A 111 8.24 -5.02 -10.25
CA SER A 111 8.98 -4.23 -9.28
C SER A 111 8.42 -2.81 -9.13
N ILE A 112 7.93 -2.19 -10.23
CA ILE A 112 7.30 -0.87 -10.17
C ILE A 112 6.07 -0.84 -9.25
N VAL A 113 5.24 -1.89 -9.25
CA VAL A 113 4.08 -2.00 -8.35
C VAL A 113 4.55 -2.07 -6.90
N VAL A 114 5.52 -2.92 -6.60
CA VAL A 114 6.09 -3.07 -5.25
C VAL A 114 6.67 -1.75 -4.75
N ARG A 115 7.41 -1.02 -5.60
CA ARG A 115 7.96 0.30 -5.25
C ARG A 115 6.86 1.34 -5.01
N VAL A 116 5.79 1.37 -5.82
CA VAL A 116 4.63 2.26 -5.59
C VAL A 116 3.99 1.96 -4.25
N LEU A 117 3.72 0.69 -3.93
CA LEU A 117 3.14 0.30 -2.64
C LEU A 117 4.03 0.71 -1.45
N ASN A 118 5.34 0.47 -1.55
CA ASN A 118 6.30 0.88 -0.53
C ASN A 118 6.40 2.40 -0.39
N ALA A 119 6.28 3.16 -1.47
CA ALA A 119 6.25 4.63 -1.41
C ALA A 119 4.99 5.14 -0.69
N LEU A 120 3.83 4.54 -0.97
CA LEU A 120 2.58 4.85 -0.25
C LEU A 120 2.68 4.51 1.24
N ASP A 121 3.24 3.35 1.58
CA ASP A 121 3.44 2.93 2.98
C ASP A 121 4.41 3.87 3.72
N ALA A 122 5.54 4.22 3.10
CA ALA A 122 6.51 5.15 3.67
C ALA A 122 5.95 6.57 3.88
N ALA A 123 4.96 6.98 3.08
CA ALA A 123 4.23 8.22 3.25
C ALA A 123 3.06 8.13 4.25
N GLY A 124 2.79 6.94 4.81
CA GLY A 124 1.64 6.72 5.70
C GLY A 124 0.29 6.75 4.98
N LEU A 125 0.29 6.50 3.66
CA LEU A 125 -0.88 6.59 2.79
C LEU A 125 -1.46 5.23 2.41
N SER A 126 -0.76 4.12 2.68
CA SER A 126 -1.17 2.75 2.28
C SER A 126 -2.62 2.42 2.68
N ALA A 127 -3.04 2.75 3.90
CA ALA A 127 -4.39 2.50 4.41
C ALA A 127 -5.52 3.34 3.79
N HIS A 128 -5.19 4.28 2.89
CA HIS A 128 -6.15 5.09 2.14
C HIS A 128 -6.46 4.54 0.75
N PHE A 129 -5.66 3.56 0.28
CA PHE A 129 -5.81 2.98 -1.05
C PHE A 129 -6.10 1.49 -0.96
N THR A 130 -6.88 1.00 -1.93
CA THR A 130 -7.12 -0.42 -2.13
C THR A 130 -6.68 -0.78 -3.54
N VAL A 131 -5.76 -1.73 -3.71
CA VAL A 131 -5.37 -2.27 -5.01
C VAL A 131 -6.52 -3.12 -5.55
N VAL A 132 -6.97 -2.83 -6.75
CA VAL A 132 -8.02 -3.61 -7.43
C VAL A 132 -7.59 -4.04 -8.83
N GLY A 133 -8.55 -4.57 -9.59
CA GLY A 133 -8.31 -4.99 -10.97
C GLY A 133 -7.37 -6.19 -11.04
N THR A 134 -6.58 -6.26 -12.09
CA THR A 134 -5.71 -7.42 -12.34
C THR A 134 -4.63 -7.58 -11.26
N ARG A 135 -4.19 -6.49 -10.61
CA ARG A 135 -3.09 -6.53 -9.64
C ARG A 135 -3.47 -7.17 -8.32
N ALA A 136 -4.75 -7.12 -7.94
CA ALA A 136 -5.28 -7.80 -6.75
C ALA A 136 -5.00 -9.32 -6.75
N LEU A 137 -4.94 -9.92 -7.94
CA LEU A 137 -4.66 -11.35 -8.10
C LEU A 137 -3.33 -11.78 -7.49
N TYR A 138 -2.33 -10.90 -7.45
CA TYR A 138 -1.04 -11.20 -6.81
C TYR A 138 -1.14 -11.38 -5.29
N ALA A 139 -2.06 -10.69 -4.63
CA ALA A 139 -2.33 -10.91 -3.21
C ALA A 139 -2.90 -12.32 -3.01
N TYR A 140 -3.90 -12.72 -3.81
CA TYR A 140 -4.50 -14.06 -3.68
C TYR A 140 -3.50 -15.18 -4.02
N GLU A 141 -2.64 -14.97 -5.02
CA GLU A 141 -1.52 -15.87 -5.33
C GLU A 141 -0.57 -16.05 -4.13
N SER A 142 -0.15 -14.93 -3.54
CA SER A 142 0.81 -14.92 -2.43
C SER A 142 0.22 -15.60 -1.19
N ALA A 143 -1.07 -15.34 -0.90
CA ALA A 143 -1.79 -15.94 0.22
C ALA A 143 -1.87 -17.48 0.17
N CYS A 144 -1.87 -18.06 -1.03
CA CYS A 144 -2.01 -19.50 -1.22
C CYS A 144 -0.70 -20.20 -1.58
N GLY A 145 0.36 -19.45 -1.89
CA GLY A 145 1.58 -20.02 -2.45
C GLY A 145 1.35 -20.65 -3.84
N VAL A 146 0.58 -19.99 -4.71
CA VAL A 146 0.26 -20.47 -6.06
C VAL A 146 0.46 -19.37 -7.11
N ARG A 147 0.27 -19.71 -8.40
CA ARG A 147 0.24 -18.76 -9.52
C ARG A 147 -0.92 -19.04 -10.44
N PHE A 148 -1.61 -17.98 -10.86
CA PHE A 148 -2.52 -18.03 -12.00
C PHE A 148 -1.74 -18.04 -13.31
N MET A 149 -2.30 -18.73 -14.29
CA MET A 149 -1.79 -18.75 -15.66
C MET A 149 -1.72 -17.32 -16.28
N PRO A 150 -0.69 -16.98 -17.07
CA PRO A 150 -0.40 -15.61 -17.51
C PRO A 150 -1.53 -14.89 -18.26
N GLN A 151 -2.42 -15.63 -18.91
CA GLN A 151 -3.53 -15.10 -19.73
C GLN A 151 -4.46 -14.19 -18.91
N ALA A 152 -4.54 -14.37 -17.59
CA ALA A 152 -5.33 -13.52 -16.71
C ALA A 152 -4.62 -12.25 -16.23
N MET A 153 -3.30 -12.12 -16.43
CA MET A 153 -2.44 -11.17 -15.69
C MET A 153 -1.86 -10.02 -16.54
N ALA A 154 -2.07 -10.03 -17.86
CA ALA A 154 -1.50 -9.01 -18.75
C ALA A 154 -2.15 -7.65 -18.52
N THR A 155 -1.46 -6.77 -17.77
CA THR A 155 -1.89 -5.39 -17.51
C THR A 155 -0.65 -4.53 -17.30
N ARG A 156 -0.68 -3.27 -17.75
CA ARG A 156 0.40 -2.29 -17.55
C ARG A 156 0.01 -1.19 -16.57
N ASP A 157 -1.06 -1.39 -15.83
CA ASP A 157 -1.65 -0.42 -14.92
C ASP A 157 -1.66 -0.96 -13.47
N ILE A 158 -1.98 -0.06 -12.54
CA ILE A 158 -2.47 -0.35 -11.20
C ILE A 158 -3.61 0.62 -10.87
N ASP A 159 -4.77 0.06 -10.54
CA ASP A 159 -5.93 0.81 -10.09
C ASP A 159 -5.89 0.98 -8.57
N LEU A 160 -5.94 2.22 -8.09
CA LEU A 160 -5.90 2.60 -6.68
C LEU A 160 -7.15 3.40 -6.27
N PRO A 161 -8.29 2.73 -6.03
CA PRO A 161 -9.41 3.31 -5.29
C PRO A 161 -8.98 4.03 -4.01
N LEU A 162 -9.27 5.33 -3.94
CA LEU A 162 -9.09 6.18 -2.77
C LEU A 162 -10.32 6.07 -1.85
N ASP A 163 -10.11 5.74 -0.58
CA ASP A 163 -11.17 5.77 0.44
C ASP A 163 -11.49 7.21 0.86
N THR A 164 -12.42 7.82 0.13
CA THR A 164 -12.93 9.18 0.38
C THR A 164 -13.51 9.37 1.79
N ARG A 165 -13.93 8.32 2.51
CA ARG A 165 -14.39 8.45 3.91
C ARG A 165 -13.27 8.91 4.84
N LYS A 166 -12.02 8.66 4.45
CA LYS A 166 -10.80 9.04 5.17
C LYS A 166 -10.11 10.26 4.53
N HIS A 167 -10.83 11.04 3.72
CA HIS A 167 -10.25 12.13 2.93
C HIS A 167 -9.56 13.22 3.77
N LEU A 168 -10.13 13.62 4.91
CA LEU A 168 -9.49 14.63 5.79
C LEU A 168 -8.16 14.12 6.37
N ALA A 169 -8.13 12.86 6.80
CA ALA A 169 -6.90 12.22 7.27
C ALA A 169 -5.87 12.10 6.14
N PHE A 170 -6.31 11.74 4.93
CA PHE A 170 -5.46 11.69 3.74
C PHE A 170 -4.81 13.06 3.44
N LEU A 171 -5.60 14.13 3.35
CA LEU A 171 -5.07 15.48 3.11
C LEU A 171 -4.13 15.96 4.22
N SER A 172 -4.43 15.66 5.49
CA SER A 172 -3.52 15.97 6.60
C SER A 172 -2.17 15.28 6.43
N ARG A 173 -2.15 14.00 6.08
CA ARG A 173 -0.92 13.24 5.82
C ARG A 173 -0.13 13.80 4.63
N MET A 174 -0.81 14.14 3.55
CA MET A 174 -0.19 14.77 2.38
C MET A 174 0.46 16.12 2.73
N LYS A 175 -0.23 16.96 3.51
CA LYS A 175 0.31 18.24 4.00
C LYS A 175 1.49 18.06 4.96
N GLU A 176 1.41 17.11 5.90
CA GLU A 176 2.53 16.77 6.79
C GLU A 176 3.78 16.33 6.00
N ALA A 177 3.56 15.50 4.99
CA ALA A 177 4.61 14.99 4.10
C ALA A 177 5.18 16.06 3.16
N ASP A 178 4.49 17.20 2.99
CA ASP A 178 4.80 18.22 1.98
C ASP A 178 4.99 17.58 0.59
N ALA A 179 4.07 16.66 0.26
CA ALA A 179 4.15 15.82 -0.92
C ALA A 179 2.86 15.94 -1.74
N SER A 180 2.99 15.88 -3.07
CA SER A 180 1.91 15.56 -3.99
C SER A 180 1.90 14.08 -4.31
N PHE A 181 0.76 13.54 -4.78
CA PHE A 181 0.69 12.13 -5.14
C PHE A 181 1.58 11.86 -6.36
N LEU A 182 1.53 12.74 -7.36
CA LEU A 182 2.46 12.69 -8.49
C LEU A 182 3.93 12.82 -8.04
N GLY A 183 4.23 13.68 -7.06
CA GLY A 183 5.57 13.82 -6.49
C GLY A 183 6.04 12.55 -5.78
N LEU A 184 5.15 11.81 -5.13
CA LEU A 184 5.43 10.51 -4.54
C LEU A 184 5.72 9.46 -5.61
N LEU A 185 4.95 9.43 -6.70
CA LEU A 185 5.25 8.59 -7.85
C LEU A 185 6.60 8.94 -8.49
N ARG A 186 6.93 10.23 -8.59
CA ARG A 186 8.24 10.69 -9.10
C ARG A 186 9.44 10.29 -8.24
N LYS A 187 9.25 10.01 -6.95
CA LYS A 187 10.29 9.40 -6.10
C LYS A 187 10.53 7.94 -6.44
N VAL A 188 9.52 7.25 -6.98
CA VAL A 188 9.64 5.87 -7.46
C VAL A 188 10.27 5.81 -8.84
N ASP A 189 9.85 6.72 -9.73
CA ASP A 189 10.34 6.87 -11.10
C ASP A 189 10.12 8.33 -11.55
N ASN A 190 11.19 9.08 -11.79
CA ASN A 190 11.11 10.51 -12.08
C ASN A 190 10.38 10.84 -13.40
N THR A 191 10.14 9.84 -14.26
CA THR A 191 9.48 10.01 -15.56
C THR A 191 7.95 10.03 -15.47
N PHE A 192 7.36 9.84 -14.28
CA PHE A 192 5.91 9.95 -14.11
C PHE A 192 5.40 11.35 -14.46
N VAL A 193 4.39 11.38 -15.33
CA VAL A 193 3.62 12.57 -15.70
C VAL A 193 2.13 12.29 -15.54
N ARG A 194 1.36 13.28 -15.09
CA ARG A 194 -0.11 13.25 -15.16
C ARG A 194 -0.52 13.43 -16.62
N LEU A 195 -1.51 12.67 -17.07
CA LEU A 195 -2.09 12.86 -18.40
C LEU A 195 -3.12 13.99 -18.38
N GLU A 196 -3.15 14.85 -19.41
CA GLU A 196 -4.08 15.98 -19.43
C GLU A 196 -5.53 15.57 -19.69
N GLU A 197 -5.74 14.65 -20.63
CA GLU A 197 -7.07 14.11 -20.97
C GLU A 197 -7.61 13.12 -19.93
N ARG A 198 -6.74 12.57 -19.07
CA ARG A 198 -7.07 11.60 -18.01
C ARG A 198 -6.38 12.01 -16.73
N LYS A 199 -6.94 13.01 -16.04
CA LYS A 199 -6.33 13.64 -14.87
C LYS A 199 -6.20 12.71 -13.66
N GLU A 200 -6.87 11.57 -13.69
CA GLU A 200 -6.76 10.46 -12.76
C GLU A 200 -5.53 9.56 -12.96
N THR A 201 -4.89 9.65 -14.12
CA THR A 201 -3.82 8.75 -14.53
C THR A 201 -2.46 9.44 -14.48
N ALA A 202 -1.50 8.80 -13.81
CA ALA A 202 -0.08 9.07 -13.97
C ALA A 202 0.58 7.97 -14.82
N ARG A 203 1.40 8.34 -15.81
CA ARG A 203 2.11 7.40 -16.67
C ARG A 203 3.62 7.67 -16.63
N ASN A 204 4.44 6.61 -16.53
CA ASN A 204 5.90 6.73 -16.65
C ASN A 204 6.38 6.52 -18.11
N ALA A 205 7.68 6.71 -18.37
CA ALA A 205 8.26 6.58 -19.72
C ALA A 205 8.17 5.15 -20.31
N GLU A 206 8.03 4.13 -19.46
CA GLU A 206 7.84 2.73 -19.89
C GLU A 206 6.36 2.40 -20.18
N GLY A 207 5.45 3.37 -20.01
CA GLY A 207 4.02 3.21 -20.24
C GLY A 207 3.28 2.47 -19.11
N PHE A 208 3.86 2.42 -17.90
CA PHE A 208 3.16 1.95 -16.70
C PHE A 208 2.23 3.04 -16.18
N GLU A 209 0.99 2.68 -15.90
CA GLU A 209 -0.07 3.61 -15.46
C GLU A 209 -0.45 3.39 -14.00
N VAL A 210 -0.65 4.48 -13.27
CA VAL A 210 -1.25 4.50 -11.94
C VAL A 210 -2.55 5.29 -12.05
N ASP A 211 -3.67 4.62 -11.85
CA ASP A 211 -5.01 5.22 -11.94
C ASP A 211 -5.59 5.41 -10.54
N VAL A 212 -6.00 6.63 -10.21
CA VAL A 212 -6.66 6.93 -8.94
C VAL A 212 -8.16 7.13 -9.15
N ILE A 213 -8.94 6.17 -8.66
CA ILE A 213 -10.40 6.21 -8.75
C ILE A 213 -11.04 6.40 -7.37
N ARG A 214 -12.33 6.75 -7.35
CA ARG A 214 -13.11 6.88 -6.11
C ARG A 214 -14.55 6.43 -6.32
N ARG A 215 -15.30 6.27 -5.23
CA ARG A 215 -16.76 6.07 -5.31
C ARG A 215 -17.44 7.30 -5.93
N VAL A 216 -18.62 7.09 -6.50
CA VAL A 216 -19.54 8.17 -6.87
C VAL A 216 -19.82 9.03 -5.63
N ALA A 217 -19.70 10.35 -5.77
CA ALA A 217 -19.93 11.28 -4.68
C ALA A 217 -21.36 11.15 -4.16
N ARG A 218 -21.51 11.19 -2.84
CA ARG A 218 -22.81 11.38 -2.17
C ARG A 218 -22.80 12.72 -1.44
N ASP A 219 -23.96 13.21 -1.03
CA ASP A 219 -24.14 14.54 -0.43
C ASP A 219 -23.03 14.91 0.57
N GLY A 220 -22.34 16.03 0.30
CA GLY A 220 -21.21 16.52 1.08
C GLY A 220 -19.82 15.99 0.68
N ASP A 221 -19.73 14.95 -0.17
CA ASP A 221 -18.44 14.50 -0.72
C ASP A 221 -17.86 15.58 -1.65
N PRO A 222 -16.58 15.99 -1.48
CA PRO A 222 -15.97 16.97 -2.37
C PRO A 222 -15.94 16.46 -3.81
N HIS A 223 -16.31 17.29 -4.78
CA HIS A 223 -16.18 17.01 -6.21
C HIS A 223 -15.99 18.31 -7.02
N PRO A 224 -15.06 18.37 -7.97
CA PRO A 224 -13.99 17.39 -8.26
C PRO A 224 -13.00 17.20 -7.09
N LEU A 225 -12.26 16.07 -7.05
CA LEU A 225 -11.40 15.70 -5.91
C LEU A 225 -9.92 15.65 -6.31
N ARG A 226 -9.13 16.63 -5.84
CA ARG A 226 -7.67 16.66 -6.01
C ARG A 226 -6.98 15.92 -4.87
N LEU A 227 -5.87 15.24 -5.16
CA LEU A 227 -5.08 14.55 -4.13
C LEU A 227 -4.17 15.49 -3.32
N SER A 228 -3.89 16.70 -3.81
CA SER A 228 -3.22 17.75 -3.05
C SER A 228 -3.51 19.14 -3.62
N ASP A 229 -2.99 20.16 -2.95
CA ASP A 229 -3.10 21.57 -3.36
C ASP A 229 -2.20 21.91 -4.59
N GLN A 230 -1.29 21.01 -5.00
CA GLN A 230 -0.39 21.19 -6.15
C GLN A 230 -1.14 21.09 -7.49
N GLU A 231 -0.99 22.09 -8.37
CA GLU A 231 -1.79 22.25 -9.60
C GLU A 231 -1.74 21.03 -10.53
N ASP A 232 -0.55 20.49 -10.72
CA ASP A 232 -0.30 19.35 -11.62
C ASP A 232 -0.61 17.99 -11.01
N ASP A 233 -1.14 17.93 -9.78
CA ASP A 233 -1.41 16.66 -9.10
C ASP A 233 -2.65 15.94 -9.63
N ILE A 234 -2.77 14.67 -9.24
CA ILE A 234 -3.80 13.74 -9.71
C ILE A 234 -5.20 14.14 -9.19
N TRP A 235 -6.20 13.88 -10.02
CA TRP A 235 -7.62 14.06 -9.73
C TRP A 235 -8.32 12.71 -9.62
N ALA A 236 -8.87 12.38 -8.45
CA ALA A 236 -9.60 11.13 -8.28
C ALA A 236 -10.96 11.18 -9.00
N VAL A 237 -11.14 10.32 -10.01
CA VAL A 237 -12.39 10.24 -10.80
C VAL A 237 -13.35 9.19 -10.27
N GLN A 238 -14.65 9.41 -10.50
CA GLN A 238 -15.69 8.52 -10.00
C GLN A 238 -15.75 7.23 -10.83
N ALA A 239 -15.72 6.09 -10.16
CA ALA A 239 -15.98 4.77 -10.73
C ALA A 239 -17.28 4.20 -10.15
N THR A 240 -18.13 3.64 -11.01
CA THR A 240 -19.42 3.03 -10.62
C THR A 240 -19.26 1.86 -9.65
N THR A 241 -18.13 1.16 -9.72
CA THR A 241 -17.76 0.08 -8.78
C THR A 241 -17.17 0.56 -7.47
N GLY A 242 -16.78 1.84 -7.36
CA GLY A 242 -16.00 2.35 -6.21
C GLY A 242 -16.71 2.17 -4.87
N ALA A 243 -18.03 2.32 -4.81
CA ALA A 243 -18.79 2.11 -3.57
C ALA A 243 -18.76 0.64 -3.11
N ARG A 244 -18.85 -0.32 -4.04
CA ARG A 244 -18.79 -1.76 -3.74
C ARG A 244 -17.39 -2.16 -3.29
N ILE A 245 -16.36 -1.67 -3.97
CA ILE A 245 -14.95 -1.91 -3.61
C ILE A 245 -14.68 -1.43 -2.18
N LEU A 246 -15.08 -0.21 -1.84
CA LEU A 246 -14.84 0.37 -0.51
C LEU A 246 -15.70 -0.24 0.61
N ALA A 247 -16.78 -0.94 0.26
CA ALA A 247 -17.63 -1.66 1.20
C ALA A 247 -17.18 -3.11 1.44
N ALA A 248 -16.35 -3.68 0.55
CA ALA A 248 -15.85 -5.02 0.70
C ALA A 248 -14.92 -5.12 1.93
N PRO A 249 -14.92 -6.25 2.65
CA PRO A 249 -13.92 -6.52 3.68
C PRO A 249 -12.50 -6.41 3.09
N ALA A 250 -11.59 -5.86 3.89
CA ALA A 250 -10.19 -5.73 3.49
C ALA A 250 -9.50 -7.10 3.45
N PHE A 251 -8.57 -7.25 2.52
CA PHE A 251 -7.68 -8.39 2.40
C PHE A 251 -6.26 -7.87 2.24
N ASP A 252 -5.42 -8.10 3.25
CA ASP A 252 -4.07 -7.59 3.32
C ASP A 252 -3.08 -8.73 3.14
N GLN A 253 -2.17 -8.63 2.18
CA GLN A 253 -1.20 -9.68 1.92
C GLN A 253 0.17 -9.11 1.60
N MET A 254 1.22 -9.70 2.19
CA MET A 254 2.59 -9.45 1.71
C MET A 254 2.73 -10.01 0.30
N VAL A 255 3.18 -9.17 -0.62
CA VAL A 255 3.49 -9.57 -1.99
C VAL A 255 4.99 -9.44 -2.25
N VAL A 256 5.51 -10.32 -3.10
CA VAL A 256 6.93 -10.36 -3.46
C VAL A 256 7.12 -9.98 -4.94
N GLY A 257 7.99 -9.01 -5.18
CA GLY A 257 8.36 -8.54 -6.50
C GLY A 257 9.28 -9.49 -7.26
N THR A 258 9.39 -9.32 -8.57
CA THR A 258 10.36 -10.06 -9.40
C THR A 258 11.82 -9.81 -9.00
N ASN A 259 12.12 -8.68 -8.35
CA ASN A 259 13.41 -8.35 -7.77
C ASN A 259 13.59 -8.83 -6.31
N GLY A 260 12.59 -9.55 -5.77
CA GLY A 260 12.53 -10.06 -4.41
C GLY A 260 12.10 -9.05 -3.35
N GLU A 261 11.85 -7.79 -3.70
CA GLU A 261 11.34 -6.78 -2.77
C GLU A 261 9.94 -7.16 -2.29
N MET A 262 9.65 -6.81 -1.04
CA MET A 262 8.36 -7.09 -0.41
C MET A 262 7.58 -5.78 -0.24
N ALA A 263 6.27 -5.87 -0.37
CA ALA A 263 5.34 -4.79 -0.04
C ALA A 263 4.05 -5.37 0.54
N MET A 264 3.34 -4.57 1.33
CA MET A 264 1.99 -4.91 1.76
C MET A 264 1.02 -4.47 0.67
N MET A 265 0.21 -5.40 0.16
CA MET A 265 -0.87 -5.13 -0.76
C MET A 265 -2.20 -5.16 -0.01
N HIS A 266 -2.84 -4.00 0.12
CA HIS A 266 -4.20 -3.87 0.59
C HIS A 266 -5.15 -4.08 -0.60
N THR A 267 -5.99 -5.10 -0.56
CA THR A 267 -7.00 -5.37 -1.59
C THR A 267 -8.34 -5.73 -0.96
N MET A 268 -9.31 -6.14 -1.77
CA MET A 268 -10.64 -6.55 -1.32
C MET A 268 -10.73 -8.06 -1.10
N HIS A 269 -11.67 -8.49 -0.28
CA HIS A 269 -11.98 -9.90 -0.06
C HIS A 269 -12.17 -10.66 -1.39
N PRO A 270 -11.62 -11.88 -1.56
CA PRO A 270 -11.62 -12.59 -2.84
C PRO A 270 -13.03 -12.86 -3.39
N LEU A 271 -14.02 -13.22 -2.57
CA LEU A 271 -15.39 -13.39 -3.06
C LEU A 271 -16.05 -12.08 -3.50
N HIS A 272 -15.74 -10.96 -2.84
CA HIS A 272 -16.25 -9.65 -3.29
C HIS A 272 -15.58 -9.21 -4.60
N PHE A 273 -14.32 -9.61 -4.82
CA PHE A 273 -13.65 -9.45 -6.11
C PHE A 273 -14.36 -10.25 -7.21
N VAL A 274 -14.71 -11.52 -6.95
CA VAL A 274 -15.47 -12.38 -7.87
C VAL A 274 -16.80 -11.72 -8.25
N GLU A 275 -17.59 -11.30 -7.28
CA GLU A 275 -18.87 -10.61 -7.52
C GLU A 275 -18.70 -9.34 -8.37
N THR A 276 -17.70 -8.53 -8.04
CA THR A 276 -17.42 -7.28 -8.75
C THR A 276 -17.02 -7.53 -10.20
N LYS A 277 -16.18 -8.55 -10.44
CA LYS A 277 -15.73 -8.93 -11.78
C LYS A 277 -16.85 -9.52 -12.63
N ARG A 278 -17.70 -10.38 -12.05
CA ARG A 278 -18.89 -10.92 -12.74
C ARG A 278 -19.85 -9.82 -13.17
N MET A 279 -20.11 -8.87 -12.28
CA MET A 279 -20.95 -7.72 -12.58
C MET A 279 -20.34 -6.88 -13.71
N LEU A 280 -19.05 -6.54 -13.64
CA LEU A 280 -18.37 -5.78 -14.69
C LEU A 280 -18.45 -6.49 -16.05
N ALA A 281 -18.27 -7.81 -16.07
CA ALA A 281 -18.35 -8.61 -17.27
C ALA A 281 -19.75 -8.66 -17.90
N SER A 282 -20.82 -8.49 -17.11
CA SER A 282 -22.20 -8.48 -17.58
C SER A 282 -22.71 -7.11 -18.04
N LEU A 283 -21.95 -6.03 -17.82
CA LEU A 283 -22.37 -4.70 -18.25
C LEU A 283 -22.36 -4.59 -19.78
N PRO A 284 -23.46 -4.15 -20.42
CA PRO A 284 -23.53 -4.02 -21.89
C PRO A 284 -22.47 -3.09 -22.48
N ALA A 285 -22.11 -2.02 -21.75
CA ALA A 285 -21.11 -1.03 -22.17
C ALA A 285 -19.66 -1.43 -21.83
N ARG A 286 -19.42 -2.64 -21.29
CA ARG A 286 -18.06 -3.09 -20.97
C ARG A 286 -17.29 -3.37 -22.26
N ASP A 287 -16.07 -2.86 -22.33
CA ASP A 287 -15.11 -3.22 -23.39
C ASP A 287 -15.06 -4.75 -23.57
N PRO A 288 -15.35 -5.28 -24.78
CA PRO A 288 -15.35 -6.72 -25.04
C PRO A 288 -14.05 -7.42 -24.68
N LEU A 289 -12.90 -6.76 -24.83
CA LEU A 289 -11.58 -7.30 -24.47
C LEU A 289 -11.40 -7.39 -22.95
N LYS A 290 -12.07 -6.52 -22.19
CA LYS A 290 -12.07 -6.53 -20.72
C LYS A 290 -13.13 -7.48 -20.15
N SER A 291 -14.29 -7.63 -20.81
CA SER A 291 -15.40 -8.47 -20.35
C SER A 291 -15.00 -9.95 -20.22
N SER A 292 -14.34 -10.52 -21.24
CA SER A 292 -13.87 -11.91 -21.20
C SER A 292 -12.80 -12.13 -20.12
N LYS A 293 -11.88 -11.16 -19.97
CA LYS A 293 -10.85 -11.17 -18.93
C LYS A 293 -11.46 -11.07 -17.52
N ASP A 294 -12.47 -10.23 -17.32
CA ASP A 294 -13.15 -10.10 -16.04
C ASP A 294 -13.82 -11.43 -15.63
N ARG A 295 -14.49 -12.14 -16.56
CA ARG A 295 -15.04 -13.49 -16.30
C ARG A 295 -13.95 -14.47 -15.89
N LEU A 296 -12.87 -14.54 -16.69
CA LEU A 296 -11.75 -15.45 -16.41
C LEU A 296 -11.15 -15.19 -15.02
N GLN A 297 -10.92 -13.93 -14.65
CA GLN A 297 -10.38 -13.58 -13.34
C GLN A 297 -11.35 -13.96 -12.20
N ALA A 298 -12.66 -13.78 -12.39
CA ALA A 298 -13.65 -14.21 -11.41
C ALA A 298 -13.63 -15.73 -11.21
N ASP A 299 -13.62 -16.49 -12.30
CA ASP A 299 -13.63 -17.96 -12.23
C ASP A 299 -12.34 -18.51 -11.60
N LEU A 300 -11.18 -17.89 -11.88
CA LEU A 300 -9.91 -18.24 -11.26
C LEU A 300 -9.91 -18.01 -9.74
N VAL A 301 -10.39 -16.84 -9.29
CA VAL A 301 -10.42 -16.53 -7.86
C VAL A 301 -11.47 -17.37 -7.14
N GLU A 302 -12.63 -17.63 -7.74
CA GLU A 302 -13.62 -18.54 -7.15
C GLU A 302 -13.06 -19.96 -7.01
N ALA A 303 -12.39 -20.47 -8.05
CA ALA A 303 -11.73 -21.78 -8.00
C ALA A 303 -10.65 -21.81 -6.92
N LEU A 304 -9.85 -20.74 -6.79
CA LEU A 304 -8.82 -20.61 -5.76
C LEU A 304 -9.43 -20.63 -4.35
N VAL A 305 -10.51 -19.88 -4.10
CA VAL A 305 -11.20 -19.88 -2.80
C VAL A 305 -11.69 -21.28 -2.45
N ARG A 306 -12.33 -21.98 -3.38
CA ARG A 306 -12.86 -23.33 -3.15
C ARG A 306 -11.77 -24.37 -2.85
N SER A 307 -10.58 -24.21 -3.43
CA SER A 307 -9.51 -25.21 -3.36
C SER A 307 -8.41 -24.91 -2.34
N HIS A 308 -8.06 -23.64 -2.12
CA HIS A 308 -6.90 -23.21 -1.33
C HIS A 308 -7.24 -22.24 -0.20
N MET A 309 -8.43 -21.62 -0.23
CA MET A 309 -8.86 -20.72 0.85
C MET A 309 -10.29 -21.00 1.33
N PRO A 310 -10.63 -22.24 1.75
CA PRO A 310 -11.98 -22.58 2.17
C PRO A 310 -12.48 -21.73 3.35
N GLN A 311 -11.59 -21.16 4.16
CA GLN A 311 -11.93 -20.22 5.23
C GLN A 311 -12.64 -18.96 4.72
N TYR A 312 -12.40 -18.54 3.47
CA TYR A 312 -13.08 -17.39 2.85
C TYR A 312 -14.33 -17.77 2.05
N ALA A 313 -14.70 -19.06 2.02
CA ALA A 313 -15.88 -19.53 1.27
C ALA A 313 -17.21 -19.19 1.97
N THR A 314 -17.20 -19.03 3.29
CA THR A 314 -18.39 -18.79 4.13
C THR A 314 -18.59 -17.32 4.53
N GLU A 315 -17.66 -16.43 4.21
CA GLU A 315 -17.80 -15.00 4.49
C GLU A 315 -18.53 -14.25 3.35
N LEU A 316 -19.84 -14.42 3.30
CA LEU A 316 -20.73 -13.32 2.96
C LEU A 316 -21.59 -13.07 4.21
N PRO A 317 -21.21 -12.10 5.08
CA PRO A 317 -22.10 -11.68 6.16
C PRO A 317 -23.47 -11.36 5.56
N ASP A 318 -24.52 -11.89 6.18
CA ASP A 318 -25.91 -11.73 5.76
C ASP A 318 -26.19 -10.30 5.25
N ARG A 319 -26.70 -10.22 4.02
CA ARG A 319 -27.34 -9.00 3.52
C ARG A 319 -28.60 -8.75 4.35
N ARG A 320 -28.47 -7.93 5.40
CA ARG A 320 -29.60 -7.21 5.99
C ARG A 320 -29.51 -5.74 5.61
#